data_AF-A0AAU8FPI4-F1
#
_entry.id   AF-A0AAU8FPI4-F1
#
_cell.length_a   1.000
_cell.length_b   1.000
_cell.length_c   1.000
_cell.angle_alpha   90.00
_cell.angle_beta   90.00
_cell.angle_gamma   90.00
#
_symmetry.space_group_name_H-M   'P 1'
#
loop_
_entity.id
_entity.type
_entity.pdbx_description
1 polymer ?
#
loop_
_entity_poly.entity_id
_entity_poly.type
_entity_poly.pdbx_seq_one_letter_code
_entity_poly.pdbx_strand_id
1 'polypeptide(L)'
;MNKSIIQLIKEGEGLTTEFKRTVDSPFKIAKTIVSFANTSGGDLLIGVADDGAVPGIQSELRELQRLEKALVKLIEPELTVQIKTENLDGRKVLWVAVNESEAKPHRALNEKGERIIYIRVKDKSMPIPRLLLYNGTDAETEKLLATRHVRTLITYLKETDSVTAKVFSRIINISEKRAERMLQDLAARQILLKLSKGKPESFSLKWTE
;
A
#
# COMPACT_ATOMS: atom_id res chain seq x y z
N MET A 1 -2.78 -22.70 -2.03
CA MET A 1 -1.31 -22.81 -2.07
C MET A 1 -0.94 -23.93 -3.06
N ASN A 2 -0.57 -23.60 -4.30
CA ASN A 2 -0.31 -24.61 -5.35
C ASN A 2 1.19 -24.79 -5.68
N LYS A 3 2.06 -23.93 -5.15
CA LYS A 3 3.52 -24.02 -5.29
C LYS A 3 4.14 -24.54 -4.00
N SER A 4 5.38 -25.04 -4.04
CA SER A 4 6.14 -25.31 -2.81
C SER A 4 6.86 -24.05 -2.33
N ILE A 5 7.14 -23.95 -1.04
CA ILE A 5 7.90 -22.82 -0.49
C ILE A 5 9.30 -22.69 -1.12
N ILE A 6 9.95 -23.81 -1.45
CA ILE A 6 11.27 -23.84 -2.12
C ILE A 6 11.17 -23.21 -3.51
N GLN A 7 10.07 -23.46 -4.23
CA GLN A 7 9.85 -22.85 -5.53
C GLN A 7 9.67 -21.34 -5.41
N LEU A 8 8.87 -20.87 -4.44
CA LEU A 8 8.70 -19.44 -4.19
C LEU A 8 10.03 -18.74 -3.87
N ILE A 9 10.87 -19.36 -3.03
CA ILE A 9 12.19 -18.81 -2.69
C ILE A 9 13.09 -18.70 -3.93
N LYS A 10 13.07 -19.72 -4.82
CA LYS A 10 13.85 -19.71 -6.06
C LYS A 10 13.37 -18.69 -7.09
N GLU A 11 12.06 -18.45 -7.16
CA GLU A 11 11.47 -17.43 -8.04
C GLU A 11 11.77 -16.00 -7.56
N GLY A 12 12.04 -15.83 -6.26
CA GLY A 12 12.41 -14.56 -5.66
C GLY A 12 11.22 -13.66 -5.32
N GLU A 13 11.51 -12.44 -4.86
CA GLU A 13 10.48 -11.43 -4.62
C GLU A 13 9.91 -10.86 -5.92
N GLY A 14 8.63 -10.48 -5.90
CA GLY A 14 7.96 -9.96 -7.08
C GLY A 14 6.52 -9.55 -6.80
N LEU A 15 5.68 -9.56 -7.84
CA LEU A 15 4.30 -9.09 -7.73
C LEU A 15 3.50 -9.85 -6.67
N THR A 16 3.70 -11.17 -6.59
CA THR A 16 2.93 -12.09 -5.75
C THR A 16 3.77 -12.72 -4.64
N THR A 17 5.00 -12.27 -4.41
CA THR A 17 5.89 -12.87 -3.41
C THR A 17 6.70 -11.79 -2.70
N GLU A 18 6.74 -11.85 -1.38
CA GLU A 18 7.55 -10.95 -0.54
C GLU A 18 8.26 -11.77 0.53
N PHE A 19 9.54 -11.49 0.74
CA PHE A 19 10.35 -12.05 1.80
C PHE A 19 10.50 -11.05 2.94
N LYS A 20 10.44 -11.57 4.16
CA LYS A 20 10.76 -10.80 5.36
C LYS A 20 11.55 -11.67 6.30
N ARG A 21 12.67 -11.17 6.81
CA ARG A 21 13.43 -11.89 7.83
C ARG A 21 12.61 -12.06 9.12
N THR A 22 11.92 -11.00 9.55
CA THR A 22 11.06 -10.95 10.73
C THR A 22 9.91 -9.94 10.53
N VAL A 23 8.86 -10.03 11.34
CA VAL A 23 7.83 -8.99 11.43
C VAL A 23 8.33 -7.85 12.32
N ASP A 24 9.05 -6.90 11.74
CA ASP A 24 9.60 -5.77 12.50
C ASP A 24 8.51 -4.79 12.95
N SER A 25 7.51 -4.58 12.09
CA SER A 25 6.40 -3.65 12.34
C SER A 25 5.09 -4.24 11.80
N PRO A 26 4.05 -4.37 12.65
CA PRO A 26 2.71 -4.74 12.20
C PRO A 26 2.15 -3.82 11.11
N PHE A 27 2.52 -2.52 11.11
CA PHE A 27 2.10 -1.56 10.07
C PHE A 27 2.69 -1.91 8.70
N LYS A 28 3.96 -2.34 8.65
CA LYS A 28 4.60 -2.76 7.41
C LYS A 28 3.97 -4.06 6.87
N ILE A 29 3.67 -5.00 7.75
CA ILE A 29 2.99 -6.25 7.36
C ILE A 29 1.56 -5.97 6.88
N ALA A 30 0.81 -5.11 7.58
CA ALA A 30 -0.52 -4.72 7.16
C ALA A 30 -0.51 -4.11 5.76
N LYS A 31 0.45 -3.21 5.49
CA LYS A 31 0.69 -2.63 4.16
C LYS A 31 0.92 -3.70 3.09
N THR A 32 1.78 -4.69 3.36
CA THR A 32 2.07 -5.79 2.42
C THR A 32 0.84 -6.65 2.15
N ILE A 33 0.14 -7.10 3.20
CA ILE A 33 -1.06 -7.96 3.09
C ILE A 33 -2.16 -7.24 2.30
N VAL A 34 -2.46 -5.98 2.63
CA VAL A 34 -3.43 -5.17 1.90
C VAL A 34 -3.05 -5.01 0.43
N SER A 35 -1.75 -4.80 0.15
CA SER A 35 -1.30 -4.66 -1.24
C SER A 35 -1.50 -5.92 -2.07
N PHE A 36 -1.28 -7.11 -1.49
CA PHE A 36 -1.56 -8.39 -2.14
C PHE A 36 -3.06 -8.56 -2.38
N ALA A 37 -3.87 -8.41 -1.35
CA ALA A 37 -5.31 -8.57 -1.42
C ALA A 37 -5.97 -7.62 -2.44
N ASN A 38 -5.46 -6.40 -2.57
CA ASN A 38 -5.94 -5.42 -3.53
C ASN A 38 -5.47 -5.64 -4.98
N THR A 39 -4.46 -6.48 -5.20
CA THR A 39 -3.88 -6.72 -6.52
C THR A 39 -4.28 -8.10 -7.03
N SER A 40 -3.44 -9.12 -6.88
CA SER A 40 -3.66 -10.47 -7.42
C SER A 40 -3.46 -11.56 -6.37
N GLY A 41 -3.54 -11.20 -5.08
CA GLY A 41 -3.08 -12.05 -3.99
C GLY A 41 -1.56 -12.18 -3.96
N GLY A 42 -1.06 -13.10 -3.13
CA GLY A 42 0.35 -13.40 -3.03
C GLY A 42 0.75 -14.14 -1.76
N ASP A 43 2.04 -14.38 -1.65
CA ASP A 43 2.69 -15.15 -0.60
C ASP A 43 3.70 -14.27 0.13
N LEU A 44 3.52 -14.10 1.43
CA LEU A 44 4.49 -13.47 2.33
C LEU A 44 5.22 -14.56 3.10
N LEU A 45 6.54 -14.63 2.93
CA LEU A 45 7.41 -15.58 3.63
C LEU A 45 8.20 -14.88 4.73
N ILE A 46 7.92 -15.22 5.99
CA ILE A 46 8.59 -14.67 7.16
C ILE A 46 9.61 -15.68 7.69
N GLY A 47 10.87 -15.25 7.85
CA GLY A 47 12.03 -16.10 8.11
C GLY A 47 12.93 -16.30 6.89
N VAL A 48 12.68 -15.55 5.80
CA VAL A 48 13.48 -15.55 4.57
C VAL A 48 14.06 -14.14 4.37
N ALA A 49 15.35 -14.05 4.09
CA ALA A 49 16.04 -12.79 3.79
C ALA A 49 15.85 -12.40 2.31
N ASP A 50 16.12 -11.13 2.00
CA ASP A 50 15.91 -10.56 0.66
C ASP A 50 16.77 -11.25 -0.43
N ASP A 51 17.89 -11.86 -0.04
CA ASP A 51 18.76 -12.67 -0.91
C ASP A 51 18.30 -14.13 -1.07
N GLY A 52 17.16 -14.49 -0.47
CA GLY A 52 16.62 -15.86 -0.45
C GLY A 52 17.24 -16.76 0.62
N ALA A 53 18.20 -16.28 1.41
CA ALA A 53 18.71 -17.06 2.54
C ALA A 53 17.60 -17.31 3.56
N VAL A 54 17.57 -18.50 4.16
CA VAL A 54 16.53 -18.90 5.12
C VAL A 54 17.11 -18.92 6.53
N PRO A 55 17.28 -17.80 7.23
CA PRO A 55 17.70 -17.82 8.64
C PRO A 55 16.63 -18.45 9.55
N GLY A 56 15.36 -18.46 9.10
CA GLY A 56 14.22 -18.87 9.88
C GLY A 56 13.81 -17.83 10.94
N ILE A 57 12.70 -18.11 11.60
CA ILE A 57 12.18 -17.29 12.70
C ILE A 57 12.66 -17.83 14.05
N GLN A 58 12.93 -16.93 14.99
CA GLN A 58 13.35 -17.30 16.35
C GLN A 58 12.17 -17.76 17.22
N SER A 59 11.00 -17.12 17.08
CA SER A 59 9.82 -17.41 17.87
C SER A 59 8.57 -17.30 16.99
N GLU A 60 8.02 -18.45 16.64
CA GLU A 60 6.78 -18.56 15.86
C GLU A 60 5.61 -17.80 16.52
N LEU A 61 5.45 -17.94 17.83
CA LEU A 61 4.40 -17.26 18.59
C LEU A 61 4.50 -15.73 18.47
N ARG A 62 5.71 -15.17 18.57
CA ARG A 62 5.92 -13.72 18.47
C ARG A 62 5.54 -13.18 17.10
N GLU A 63 5.93 -13.89 16.04
CA GLU A 63 5.62 -13.48 14.67
C GLU A 63 4.11 -13.59 14.39
N LEU A 64 3.46 -14.66 14.87
CA LEU A 64 2.00 -14.83 14.79
C LEU A 64 1.24 -13.71 15.52
N GLN A 65 1.63 -13.34 16.73
CA GLN A 65 0.99 -12.24 17.48
C GLN A 65 1.08 -10.89 16.75
N ARG A 66 2.21 -10.64 16.08
CA ARG A 66 2.40 -9.41 15.31
C ARG A 66 1.58 -9.41 14.02
N LEU A 67 1.50 -10.57 13.36
CA LEU A 67 0.65 -10.77 12.19
C LEU A 67 -0.83 -10.61 12.53
N GLU A 68 -1.28 -11.21 13.64
CA GLU A 68 -2.63 -11.05 14.16
C GLU A 68 -2.95 -9.57 14.44
N LYS A 69 -2.04 -8.84 15.10
CA LYS A 69 -2.20 -7.40 15.31
C LYS A 69 -2.36 -6.63 13.99
N ALA A 70 -1.63 -7.02 12.95
CA ALA A 70 -1.76 -6.39 11.63
C ALA A 70 -3.15 -6.65 11.04
N LEU A 71 -3.60 -7.90 11.02
CA LEU A 71 -4.88 -8.32 10.45
C LEU A 71 -6.09 -7.69 11.16
N VAL A 72 -6.09 -7.71 12.49
CA VAL A 72 -7.27 -7.32 13.29
C VAL A 72 -7.34 -5.81 13.54
N LYS A 73 -6.19 -5.13 13.73
CA LYS A 73 -6.19 -3.73 14.18
C LYS A 73 -5.85 -2.72 13.10
N LEU A 74 -5.17 -3.15 12.04
CA LEU A 74 -4.56 -2.23 11.08
C LEU A 74 -5.15 -2.35 9.68
N ILE A 75 -6.02 -3.33 9.41
CA ILE A 75 -6.59 -3.57 8.09
C ILE A 75 -8.11 -3.36 8.13
N GLU A 76 -8.64 -2.62 7.15
CA GLU A 76 -10.08 -2.42 6.99
C GLU A 76 -10.48 -2.26 5.51
N PRO A 77 -11.52 -2.96 5.00
CA PRO A 77 -12.26 -4.03 5.66
C PRO A 77 -11.36 -5.20 6.10
N GLU A 78 -11.80 -6.04 7.03
CA GLU A 78 -10.99 -7.15 7.54
C GLU A 78 -10.59 -8.13 6.43
N LEU A 79 -9.42 -8.75 6.59
CA LEU A 79 -8.89 -9.76 5.67
C LEU A 79 -8.60 -11.06 6.41
N THR A 80 -8.99 -12.17 5.78
CA THR A 80 -8.60 -13.51 6.20
C THR A 80 -7.43 -13.99 5.36
N VAL A 81 -6.42 -14.55 6.01
CA VAL A 81 -5.23 -15.11 5.36
C VAL A 81 -5.02 -16.55 5.81
N GLN A 82 -4.36 -17.35 4.98
CA GLN A 82 -3.95 -18.70 5.34
C GLN A 82 -2.51 -18.66 5.85
N ILE A 83 -2.26 -19.21 7.03
CA ILE A 83 -0.93 -19.23 7.64
C ILE A 83 -0.48 -20.67 7.80
N LYS A 84 0.72 -20.97 7.33
CA LYS A 84 1.36 -22.28 7.48
C LYS A 84 2.78 -22.10 7.97
N THR A 85 3.23 -22.98 8.88
CA THR A 85 4.63 -23.04 9.29
C THR A 85 5.31 -24.16 8.53
N GLU A 86 6.36 -23.83 7.79
CA GLU A 86 7.21 -24.76 7.06
C GLU A 86 8.55 -24.93 7.78
N ASN A 87 9.10 -26.14 7.79
CA ASN A 87 10.45 -26.40 8.29
C ASN A 87 11.38 -26.66 7.10
N LEU A 88 12.38 -25.80 6.94
CA LEU A 88 13.44 -25.93 5.94
C LEU A 88 14.76 -26.08 6.68
N ASP A 89 15.40 -27.25 6.55
CA ASP A 89 16.68 -27.57 7.21
C ASP A 89 16.71 -27.26 8.72
N GLY A 90 15.63 -27.62 9.42
CA GLY A 90 15.47 -27.38 10.85
C GLY A 90 15.12 -25.93 11.22
N ARG A 91 14.92 -25.05 10.24
CA ARG A 91 14.55 -23.64 10.43
C ARG A 91 13.09 -23.44 10.08
N LYS A 92 12.36 -22.76 10.97
CA LYS A 92 10.95 -22.46 10.77
C LYS A 92 10.76 -21.23 9.89
N VAL A 93 9.86 -21.33 8.91
CA VAL A 93 9.42 -20.22 8.06
C VAL A 93 7.90 -20.13 8.14
N LEU A 94 7.38 -18.94 8.41
CA LEU A 94 5.94 -18.69 8.37
C LEU A 94 5.56 -18.26 6.95
N TRP A 95 4.69 -19.03 6.33
CA TRP A 95 4.11 -18.74 5.03
C TRP A 95 2.69 -18.23 5.20
N VAL A 96 2.50 -16.96 4.87
CA VAL A 96 1.20 -16.29 4.87
C VAL A 96 0.72 -16.16 3.42
N ALA A 97 -0.28 -16.95 3.04
CA ALA A 97 -0.94 -16.84 1.74
C ALA A 97 -2.15 -15.90 1.83
N VAL A 98 -2.15 -14.90 0.96
CA VAL A 98 -3.18 -13.87 0.85
C VAL A 98 -3.88 -14.04 -0.49
N ASN A 99 -5.19 -14.27 -0.47
CA ASN A 99 -5.96 -14.32 -1.71
C ASN A 99 -6.22 -12.91 -2.23
N GLU A 100 -6.44 -12.80 -3.54
CA GLU A 100 -7.09 -11.62 -4.11
C GLU A 100 -8.48 -11.47 -3.45
N SER A 101 -8.79 -10.27 -2.97
CA SER A 101 -10.06 -10.02 -2.31
C SER A 101 -11.14 -9.63 -3.32
N GLU A 102 -12.35 -10.13 -3.12
CA GLU A 102 -13.54 -9.68 -3.83
C GLU A 102 -14.12 -8.38 -3.22
N ALA A 103 -13.74 -8.05 -1.98
CA ALA A 103 -14.22 -6.89 -1.23
C ALA A 103 -13.26 -5.69 -1.28
N LYS A 104 -12.51 -5.56 -2.39
CA LYS A 104 -11.60 -4.43 -2.62
C LYS A 104 -12.38 -3.10 -2.62
N PRO A 105 -11.77 -1.99 -2.16
CA PRO A 105 -10.40 -1.88 -1.67
C PRO A 105 -10.26 -2.07 -0.15
N HIS A 106 -9.20 -2.75 0.25
CA HIS A 106 -8.72 -2.78 1.63
C HIS A 106 -7.73 -1.64 1.89
N ARG A 107 -7.71 -1.16 3.13
CA ARG A 107 -6.86 -0.06 3.63
C ARG A 107 -6.02 -0.58 4.77
N ALA A 108 -4.75 -0.16 4.81
CA ALA A 108 -3.90 -0.34 5.98
C ALA A 108 -3.76 0.98 6.73
N LEU A 109 -3.93 0.96 8.05
CA LEU A 109 -3.50 2.06 8.92
C LEU A 109 -1.97 2.16 8.84
N ASN A 110 -1.44 3.37 8.67
CA ASN A 110 0.00 3.62 8.74
C ASN A 110 0.40 4.12 10.14
N GLU A 111 1.71 4.29 10.37
CA GLU A 111 2.25 4.76 11.65
C GLU A 111 1.81 6.18 12.03
N LYS A 112 1.24 6.95 11.08
CA LYS A 112 0.69 8.29 11.31
C LYS A 112 -0.81 8.28 11.62
N GLY A 113 -1.45 7.12 11.67
CA GLY A 113 -2.90 6.99 11.89
C GLY A 113 -3.76 7.22 10.64
N GLU A 114 -3.15 7.23 9.45
CA GLU A 114 -3.87 7.41 8.17
C GLU A 114 -4.20 6.03 7.58
N ARG A 115 -5.44 5.84 7.11
CA ARG A 115 -5.85 4.64 6.39
C ARG A 115 -5.54 4.78 4.91
N ILE A 116 -4.60 3.98 4.41
CA ILE A 116 -4.07 4.08 3.06
C ILE A 116 -4.35 2.79 2.28
N ILE A 117 -4.85 2.93 1.06
CA ILE A 117 -5.02 1.85 0.08
C ILE A 117 -3.68 1.59 -0.59
N TYR A 118 -3.19 0.36 -0.51
CA TYR A 118 -1.96 -0.06 -1.16
C TYR A 118 -2.24 -1.10 -2.23
N ILE A 119 -1.43 -1.12 -3.29
CA ILE A 119 -1.41 -2.15 -4.34
C ILE A 119 0.04 -2.61 -4.56
N ARG A 120 0.23 -3.76 -5.20
CA ARG A 120 1.53 -4.25 -5.65
C ARG A 120 1.86 -3.67 -7.02
N VAL A 121 3.05 -3.10 -7.14
CA VAL A 121 3.65 -2.68 -8.41
C VAL A 121 5.05 -3.28 -8.42
N LYS A 122 5.28 -4.27 -9.29
CA LYS A 122 6.48 -5.12 -9.23
C LYS A 122 6.63 -5.71 -7.81
N ASP A 123 7.81 -5.59 -7.21
CA ASP A 123 8.17 -6.03 -5.86
C ASP A 123 7.76 -5.05 -4.74
N LYS A 124 7.03 -3.97 -5.04
CA LYS A 124 6.76 -2.91 -4.07
C LYS A 124 5.28 -2.74 -3.76
N SER A 125 4.98 -2.50 -2.48
CA SER A 125 3.67 -2.06 -2.02
C SER A 125 3.56 -0.53 -2.08
N MET A 126 2.72 -0.03 -2.99
CA MET A 126 2.62 1.38 -3.36
C MET A 126 1.24 1.96 -3.01
N PRO A 127 1.17 3.18 -2.45
CA PRO A 127 -0.12 3.84 -2.27
C PRO A 127 -0.73 4.20 -3.63
N ILE A 128 -2.04 4.06 -3.76
CA ILE A 128 -2.77 4.39 -5.00
C ILE A 128 -3.86 5.43 -4.74
N PRO A 129 -4.07 6.43 -5.59
CA PRO A 129 -5.20 7.34 -5.43
C PRO A 129 -6.54 6.62 -5.50
N ARG A 130 -7.48 7.02 -4.65
CA ARG A 130 -8.86 6.51 -4.63
C ARG A 130 -9.56 6.64 -5.98
N LEU A 131 -9.18 7.65 -6.76
CA LEU A 131 -9.74 7.90 -8.10
C LEU A 131 -9.42 6.81 -9.12
N LEU A 132 -8.37 6.03 -8.89
CA LEU A 132 -7.96 4.96 -9.79
C LEU A 132 -8.53 3.60 -9.38
N LEU A 133 -9.33 3.55 -8.31
CA LEU A 133 -9.92 2.31 -7.82
C LEU A 133 -11.20 1.99 -8.59
N TYR A 134 -11.36 0.72 -8.91
CA TYR A 134 -12.55 0.20 -9.58
C TYR A 134 -13.75 0.28 -8.62
N ASN A 135 -14.87 0.82 -9.12
CA ASN A 135 -16.18 0.94 -8.46
C ASN A 135 -16.39 2.14 -7.52
N GLY A 136 -16.23 3.34 -8.08
CA GLY A 136 -16.88 4.55 -7.57
C GLY A 136 -16.26 5.13 -6.31
N THR A 137 -16.45 6.43 -6.13
CA THR A 137 -16.07 7.13 -4.90
C THR A 137 -17.32 7.37 -4.07
N ASP A 138 -17.19 7.47 -2.74
CA ASP A 138 -18.34 7.86 -1.91
C ASP A 138 -18.90 9.24 -2.32
N ALA A 139 -20.17 9.50 -2.00
CA ALA A 139 -20.86 10.72 -2.41
C ALA A 139 -20.17 12.02 -1.95
N GLU A 140 -19.47 11.99 -0.81
CA GLU A 140 -18.69 13.15 -0.32
C GLU A 140 -17.50 13.41 -1.25
N THR A 141 -16.80 12.34 -1.64
CA THR A 141 -15.69 12.40 -2.58
C THR A 141 -16.16 12.83 -3.97
N GLU A 142 -17.30 12.34 -4.46
CA GLU A 142 -17.89 12.80 -5.73
C GLU A 142 -18.20 14.29 -5.71
N LYS A 143 -18.81 14.79 -4.62
CA LYS A 143 -19.09 16.22 -4.44
C LYS A 143 -17.81 17.05 -4.43
N LEU A 144 -16.76 16.57 -3.78
CA LEU A 144 -15.45 17.23 -3.76
C LEU A 144 -14.82 17.27 -5.16
N LEU A 145 -14.86 16.16 -5.89
CA LEU A 145 -14.37 16.07 -7.28
C LEU A 145 -15.19 16.92 -8.24
N ALA A 146 -16.45 17.20 -7.93
CA ALA A 146 -17.29 18.07 -8.72
C ALA A 146 -16.94 19.56 -8.59
N THR A 147 -16.15 19.96 -7.58
CA THR A 147 -15.77 21.36 -7.39
C THR A 147 -14.85 21.85 -8.51
N ARG A 148 -15.04 23.10 -8.95
CA ARG A 148 -14.30 23.71 -10.06
C ARG A 148 -12.78 23.53 -9.91
N HIS A 149 -12.24 23.85 -8.73
CA HIS A 149 -10.80 23.80 -8.48
C HIS A 149 -10.24 22.38 -8.55
N VAL A 150 -10.95 21.39 -8.00
CA VAL A 150 -10.52 19.99 -8.04
C VAL A 150 -10.61 19.45 -9.47
N ARG A 151 -11.68 19.78 -10.23
CA ARG A 151 -11.76 19.40 -11.65
C ARG A 151 -10.58 19.94 -12.45
N THR A 152 -10.24 21.22 -12.31
CA THR A 152 -9.10 21.82 -12.99
C THR A 152 -7.78 21.13 -12.62
N LEU A 153 -7.59 20.81 -11.35
CA LEU A 153 -6.43 20.07 -10.86
C LEU A 153 -6.31 18.67 -11.49
N ILE A 154 -7.41 17.91 -11.50
CA ILE A 154 -7.44 16.56 -12.07
C ILE A 154 -7.15 16.62 -13.57
N THR A 155 -7.76 17.55 -14.31
CA THR A 155 -7.48 17.73 -15.75
C THR A 155 -6.00 18.05 -15.98
N TYR A 156 -5.42 18.94 -15.19
CA TYR A 156 -4.00 19.27 -15.29
C TYR A 156 -3.10 18.05 -15.04
N LEU A 157 -3.40 17.26 -14.00
CA LEU A 157 -2.62 16.07 -13.62
C LEU A 157 -2.87 14.85 -14.53
N LYS A 158 -3.84 14.90 -15.44
CA LYS A 158 -3.97 13.90 -16.51
C LYS A 158 -2.96 14.13 -17.62
N GLU A 159 -2.68 15.39 -17.92
CA GLU A 159 -1.74 15.82 -18.96
C GLU A 159 -0.30 15.99 -18.44
N THR A 160 -0.10 15.94 -17.13
CA THR A 160 1.19 16.20 -16.48
C THR A 160 1.49 15.18 -15.38
N ASP A 161 2.77 15.04 -15.06
CA ASP A 161 3.22 14.05 -14.08
C ASP A 161 3.02 14.47 -12.62
N SER A 162 3.10 15.77 -12.32
CA SER A 162 2.92 16.26 -10.95
C SER A 162 2.62 17.76 -10.89
N VAL A 163 2.23 18.24 -9.72
CA VAL A 163 1.96 19.65 -9.46
C VAL A 163 2.48 20.06 -8.08
N THR A 164 3.00 21.28 -7.98
CA THR A 164 3.37 21.93 -6.71
C THR A 164 2.32 22.96 -6.31
N ALA A 165 2.29 23.36 -5.04
CA ALA A 165 1.38 24.39 -4.56
C ALA A 165 1.48 25.69 -5.36
N LYS A 166 2.71 26.12 -5.71
CA LYS A 166 2.99 27.31 -6.53
C LYS A 166 2.42 27.22 -7.94
N VAL A 167 2.51 26.05 -8.58
CA VAL A 167 1.94 25.86 -9.93
C VAL A 167 0.42 25.83 -9.85
N PHE A 168 -0.13 25.06 -8.91
CA PHE A 168 -1.57 24.95 -8.75
C PHE A 168 -2.22 26.30 -8.42
N SER A 169 -1.60 27.09 -7.54
CA SER A 169 -2.12 28.40 -7.13
C SER A 169 -2.28 29.36 -8.30
N ARG A 170 -1.38 29.30 -9.29
CA ARG A 170 -1.44 30.08 -10.53
C ARG A 170 -2.56 29.60 -11.44
N ILE A 171 -2.73 28.29 -11.57
CA ILE A 171 -3.75 27.68 -12.44
C ILE A 171 -5.17 28.09 -12.01
N ILE A 172 -5.43 28.11 -10.70
CA ILE A 172 -6.78 28.41 -10.17
C ILE A 172 -6.90 29.80 -9.51
N ASN A 173 -5.88 30.66 -9.67
CA ASN A 173 -5.83 32.03 -9.17
C ASN A 173 -6.16 32.19 -7.68
N ILE A 174 -5.41 31.49 -6.82
CA ILE A 174 -5.49 31.61 -5.35
C ILE A 174 -4.10 31.79 -4.74
N SER A 175 -4.03 32.08 -3.44
CA SER A 175 -2.75 32.12 -2.73
C SER A 175 -2.10 30.73 -2.66
N GLU A 176 -0.76 30.69 -2.71
CA GLU A 176 0.03 29.45 -2.60
C GLU A 176 -0.31 28.68 -1.32
N LYS A 177 -0.49 29.38 -0.19
CA LYS A 177 -0.90 28.77 1.09
C LYS A 177 -2.27 28.08 1.02
N ARG A 178 -3.22 28.63 0.27
CA ARG A 178 -4.54 28.02 0.08
C ARG A 178 -4.46 26.81 -0.85
N ALA A 179 -3.67 26.92 -1.93
CA ALA A 179 -3.41 25.80 -2.83
C ALA A 179 -2.72 24.64 -2.11
N GLU A 180 -1.72 24.93 -1.28
CA GLU A 180 -1.02 23.93 -0.46
C GLU A 180 -1.99 23.20 0.45
N ARG A 181 -2.82 23.91 1.24
CA ARG A 181 -3.83 23.27 2.09
C ARG A 181 -4.77 22.37 1.30
N MET A 182 -5.27 22.83 0.15
CA MET A 182 -6.13 22.01 -0.70
C MET A 182 -5.42 20.73 -1.19
N LEU A 183 -4.16 20.82 -1.60
CA LEU A 183 -3.38 19.66 -2.03
C LEU A 183 -3.13 18.68 -0.88
N GLN A 184 -2.83 19.17 0.33
CA GLN A 184 -2.70 18.32 1.52
C GLN A 184 -4.02 17.64 1.85
N ASP A 185 -5.14 18.36 1.81
CA ASP A 185 -6.47 17.81 2.12
C ASP A 185 -6.84 16.70 1.13
N LEU A 186 -6.55 16.91 -0.17
CA LEU A 186 -6.74 15.90 -1.21
C LEU A 186 -5.81 14.69 -1.01
N ALA A 187 -4.56 14.90 -0.62
CA ALA A 187 -3.61 13.81 -0.33
C ALA A 187 -4.01 13.01 0.92
N ALA A 188 -4.50 13.67 1.98
CA ALA A 188 -5.00 13.02 3.19
C ALA A 188 -6.24 12.16 2.91
N ARG A 189 -7.08 12.58 1.96
CA ARG A 189 -8.20 11.78 1.42
C ARG A 189 -7.76 10.73 0.40
N GLN A 190 -6.46 10.61 0.15
CA GLN A 190 -5.86 9.72 -0.85
C GLN A 190 -6.42 9.96 -2.26
N ILE A 191 -6.80 11.18 -2.59
CA ILE A 191 -7.19 11.59 -3.96
C ILE A 191 -5.93 11.89 -4.79
N LEU A 192 -4.85 12.29 -4.13
CA LEU A 192 -3.54 12.51 -4.73
C LEU A 192 -2.48 11.73 -3.96
N LEU A 193 -1.40 11.35 -4.65
CA LEU A 193 -0.17 10.89 -4.03
C LEU A 193 0.73 12.07 -3.75
N LYS A 194 1.37 12.07 -2.58
CA LYS A 194 2.47 12.98 -2.26
C LYS A 194 3.79 12.33 -2.66
N LEU A 195 4.51 12.92 -3.61
CA LEU A 195 5.71 12.32 -4.21
C LEU A 195 7.01 12.64 -3.45
N SER A 196 7.06 13.76 -2.71
CA SER A 196 8.32 14.29 -2.16
C SER A 196 8.31 14.45 -0.63
N LYS A 197 9.48 14.20 0.00
CA LYS A 197 9.84 14.66 1.36
C LYS A 197 10.61 15.99 1.38
N GLY A 198 11.05 16.49 0.22
CA GLY A 198 11.76 17.77 0.06
C GLY A 198 10.84 18.92 -0.37
N LYS A 199 11.25 20.16 -0.10
CA LYS A 199 10.52 21.36 -0.53
C LYS A 199 11.01 21.83 -1.92
N PRO A 200 10.12 22.26 -2.83
CA PRO A 200 8.66 22.29 -2.67
C PRO A 200 8.05 20.88 -2.78
N GLU A 201 6.98 20.64 -2.01
CA GLU A 201 6.24 19.38 -2.10
C GLU A 201 5.47 19.27 -3.42
N SER A 202 5.44 18.06 -3.98
CA SER A 202 4.75 17.76 -5.23
C SER A 202 3.72 16.65 -5.03
N PHE A 203 2.63 16.74 -5.81
CA PHE A 203 1.47 15.87 -5.77
C PHE A 203 1.16 15.31 -7.15
N SER A 204 0.66 14.08 -7.24
CA SER A 204 0.33 13.41 -8.51
C SER A 204 -0.88 12.49 -8.43
N LEU A 205 -1.47 12.17 -9.58
CA LEU A 205 -2.47 11.12 -9.75
C LEU A 205 -1.86 9.75 -10.00
N LYS A 206 -0.58 9.67 -10.34
CA LYS A 206 0.13 8.43 -10.58
C LYS A 206 1.42 8.42 -9.80
N TRP A 207 1.94 7.23 -9.56
CA TRP A 207 3.29 7.15 -9.06
C TRP A 207 4.25 7.44 -10.21
N THR A 208 5.20 8.34 -9.99
CA THR A 208 6.28 8.64 -10.93
C THR A 208 7.59 8.18 -10.29
N GLU A 209 8.31 7.30 -10.99
CA GLU A 209 9.65 6.81 -10.61
C GLU A 209 10.65 7.95 -10.43
#